data_AF-A0A927VA44-F1
#
_entry.id   AF-A0A927VA44-F1
#
_cell.length_a   1.000
_cell.length_b   1.000
_cell.length_c   1.000
_cell.angle_alpha   90.00
_cell.angle_beta   90.00
_cell.angle_gamma   90.00
#
_symmetry.space_group_name_H-M   'P 1'
#
loop_
_entity.id
_entity.type
_entity.pdbx_description
1 polymer ?
#
loop_
_entity_poly.entity_id
_entity_poly.type
_entity_poly.pdbx_seq_one_letter_code
_entity_poly.pdbx_strand_id
1 'polypeptide(L)'
;MAQRTIHMLFGTLLSDKIELFDKNRFLFGSILPDAYINPANRKVAHFIKYISAENCLYFDFQDFFKRFQDKIINDDLYLGYYAHLVEDAFYRYFLYYEKRFMEKIKSYELDILHNDYHILNSYIVRKYALPSYLELPKTFEQESLNEITEFDIPKIIDDYKNDIVELSNEKTVLLTESMLEEFVAKYIGVLADELRSIRNGYSNLNVLDYKWENKK
;
A
#
# COMPACT_ATOMS: atom_id res chain seq x y z
N MET A 1 11.79 4.68 -2.07
CA MET A 1 10.84 3.70 -2.63
C MET A 1 9.48 4.37 -2.62
N ALA A 2 8.97 4.79 -3.78
CA ALA A 2 7.94 5.83 -3.83
C ALA A 2 6.49 5.30 -4.01
N GLN A 3 6.24 4.00 -3.77
CA GLN A 3 4.88 3.48 -3.58
C GLN A 3 4.23 4.02 -2.29
N ARG A 4 5.01 4.30 -1.24
CA ARG A 4 4.53 4.85 0.04
C ARG A 4 3.64 6.09 -0.10
N THR A 5 3.95 7.01 -1.00
CA THR A 5 3.13 8.22 -1.19
C THR A 5 1.78 7.89 -1.81
N ILE A 6 1.71 6.84 -2.66
CA ILE A 6 0.45 6.30 -3.17
C ILE A 6 -0.34 5.65 -2.02
N HIS A 7 0.31 4.87 -1.15
CA HIS A 7 -0.32 4.33 0.06
C HIS A 7 -0.88 5.43 0.95
N MET A 8 -0.12 6.51 1.17
CA MET A 8 -0.58 7.66 1.95
C MET A 8 -1.72 8.41 1.26
N LEU A 9 -1.72 8.50 -0.07
CA LEU A 9 -2.83 9.06 -0.85
C LEU A 9 -4.09 8.23 -0.65
N PHE A 10 -4.02 6.91 -0.79
CA PHE A 10 -5.16 6.01 -0.53
C PHE A 10 -5.63 6.15 0.91
N GLY A 11 -4.72 6.08 1.89
CA GLY A 11 -5.04 6.29 3.30
C GLY A 11 -5.77 7.61 3.56
N THR A 12 -5.28 8.70 2.97
CA THR A 12 -5.91 10.04 3.09
C THR A 12 -7.32 10.02 2.50
N LEU A 13 -7.49 9.56 1.26
CA LEU A 13 -8.79 9.55 0.59
C LEU A 13 -9.79 8.59 1.24
N LEU A 14 -9.33 7.46 1.78
CA LEU A 14 -10.16 6.51 2.51
C LEU A 14 -10.61 7.07 3.84
N SER A 15 -9.75 7.80 4.55
CA SER A 15 -10.09 8.40 5.85
C SER A 15 -11.25 9.41 5.79
N ASP A 16 -11.54 9.94 4.60
CA ASP A 16 -12.68 10.83 4.37
C ASP A 16 -13.94 10.06 3.91
N LYS A 17 -13.82 8.75 3.63
CA LYS A 17 -14.88 7.88 3.11
C LYS A 17 -15.39 6.87 4.12
N ILE A 18 -14.62 6.55 5.16
CA ILE A 18 -14.97 5.56 6.18
C ILE A 18 -14.86 6.17 7.57
N GLU A 19 -15.62 5.62 8.50
CA GLU A 19 -15.50 6.00 9.92
C GLU A 19 -14.24 5.38 10.53
N LEU A 20 -13.47 6.22 11.20
CA LEU A 20 -12.25 5.86 11.91
C LEU A 20 -12.36 6.32 13.37
N PHE A 21 -11.85 5.51 14.30
CA PHE A 21 -11.63 5.87 15.69
C PHE A 21 -10.41 6.79 15.83
N ASP A 22 -9.34 6.53 15.07
CA ASP A 22 -8.08 7.25 15.07
C ASP A 22 -7.49 7.31 13.65
N LYS A 23 -7.64 8.47 13.00
CA LYS A 23 -7.12 8.73 11.65
C LYS A 23 -5.60 8.63 11.58
N ASN A 24 -4.86 9.04 12.61
CA ASN A 24 -3.41 8.97 12.59
C ASN A 24 -2.93 7.52 12.62
N ARG A 25 -3.54 6.67 13.45
CA ARG A 25 -3.24 5.22 13.47
C ARG A 25 -3.56 4.55 12.14
N PHE A 26 -4.68 4.90 11.51
CA PHE A 26 -5.02 4.41 10.18
C PHE A 26 -3.94 4.72 9.14
N LEU A 27 -3.55 6.00 9.05
CA LEU A 27 -2.56 6.47 8.08
C LEU A 27 -1.19 5.84 8.34
N PHE A 28 -0.78 5.72 9.61
CA PHE A 28 0.45 5.03 9.98
C PHE A 28 0.42 3.55 9.57
N GLY A 29 -0.69 2.85 9.84
CA GLY A 29 -0.88 1.47 9.41
C GLY A 29 -0.79 1.29 7.89
N SER A 30 -1.27 2.26 7.11
CA SER A 30 -1.27 2.19 5.63
C SER A 30 0.11 2.20 4.98
N ILE A 31 1.15 2.63 5.69
CA ILE A 31 2.54 2.63 5.19
C ILE A 31 3.45 1.64 5.94
N LEU A 32 2.95 1.06 7.02
CA LEU A 32 3.73 0.21 7.92
C LEU A 32 4.31 -1.05 7.24
N PRO A 33 3.64 -1.73 6.29
CA PRO A 33 4.22 -2.89 5.63
C PRO A 33 5.51 -2.59 4.87
N ASP A 34 5.76 -1.34 4.46
CA ASP A 34 7.01 -0.90 3.81
C ASP A 34 8.16 -0.63 4.79
N ALA A 35 7.88 -0.64 6.10
CA ALA A 35 8.87 -0.30 7.13
C ALA A 35 9.72 -1.50 7.59
N TYR A 36 9.72 -2.65 6.90
CA TYR A 36 10.51 -3.81 7.33
C TYR A 36 12.02 -3.51 7.38
N ILE A 37 12.71 -3.96 8.43
CA ILE A 37 14.18 -3.74 8.56
C ILE A 37 14.96 -4.62 7.58
N ASN A 38 14.64 -5.92 7.54
CA ASN A 38 15.37 -6.89 6.73
C ASN A 38 14.71 -7.04 5.35
N PRO A 39 15.39 -6.75 4.22
CA PRO A 39 14.84 -6.93 2.88
C PRO A 39 14.31 -8.34 2.58
N ALA A 40 14.87 -9.38 3.22
CA ALA A 40 14.37 -10.75 3.09
C ALA A 40 12.93 -10.91 3.61
N ASN A 41 12.48 -10.03 4.53
CA ASN A 41 11.15 -10.07 5.13
C ASN A 41 10.10 -9.34 4.31
N ARG A 42 10.43 -8.75 3.15
CA ARG A 42 9.44 -8.08 2.28
C ARG A 42 8.23 -8.97 2.02
N LYS A 43 8.44 -10.24 1.64
CA LYS A 43 7.34 -11.18 1.37
C LYS A 43 6.51 -11.49 2.63
N VAL A 44 7.13 -11.46 3.80
CA VAL A 44 6.46 -11.73 5.08
C VAL A 44 5.61 -10.52 5.47
N ALA A 45 6.18 -9.31 5.47
CA ALA A 45 5.47 -8.07 5.77
C ALA A 45 4.30 -7.83 4.82
N HIS A 46 4.46 -8.14 3.54
CA HIS A 46 3.40 -7.96 2.55
C HIS A 46 2.50 -9.20 2.39
N PHE A 47 2.64 -10.25 3.20
CA PHE A 47 1.83 -11.47 3.07
C PHE A 47 1.84 -12.07 1.65
N ILE A 48 2.97 -11.98 0.93
CA ILE A 48 3.07 -12.47 -0.44
C ILE A 48 3.22 -14.00 -0.44
N LYS A 49 2.29 -14.68 -1.10
CA LYS A 49 2.29 -16.14 -1.28
C LYS A 49 2.49 -16.52 -2.74
N TYR A 50 2.93 -17.76 -2.98
CA TYR A 50 3.22 -18.31 -4.31
C TYR A 50 2.35 -19.54 -4.58
N ILE A 51 1.71 -19.57 -5.75
CA ILE A 51 0.90 -20.68 -6.24
C ILE A 51 1.72 -21.43 -7.31
N SER A 52 2.29 -22.57 -6.91
CA SER A 52 3.20 -23.35 -7.77
C SER A 52 2.54 -23.82 -9.07
N ALA A 53 1.30 -24.30 -9.00
CA ALA A 53 0.57 -24.85 -10.15
C ALA A 53 0.32 -23.82 -11.27
N GLU A 54 0.28 -22.53 -10.93
CA GLU A 54 -0.05 -21.44 -11.86
C GLU A 54 1.11 -20.48 -12.09
N ASN A 55 2.25 -20.69 -11.42
CA ASN A 55 3.37 -19.75 -11.36
C ASN A 55 2.92 -18.29 -11.09
N CYS A 56 2.03 -18.12 -10.12
CA CYS A 56 1.46 -16.82 -9.73
C CYS A 56 1.80 -16.46 -8.28
N LEU A 57 1.82 -15.16 -7.99
CA LEU A 57 1.93 -14.58 -6.66
C LEU A 57 0.62 -13.87 -6.30
N TYR A 58 0.33 -13.74 -5.01
CA TYR A 58 -0.79 -12.93 -4.52
C TYR A 58 -0.48 -12.38 -3.12
N PHE A 59 -1.18 -11.32 -2.70
CA PHE A 59 -1.16 -10.83 -1.32
C PHE A 59 -2.26 -11.53 -0.54
N ASP A 60 -1.88 -12.26 0.51
CA ASP A 60 -2.82 -13.01 1.35
C ASP A 60 -3.40 -12.13 2.47
N PHE A 61 -4.13 -11.09 2.08
CA PHE A 61 -4.81 -10.20 3.02
C PHE A 61 -5.91 -10.93 3.82
N GLN A 62 -6.40 -12.09 3.36
CA GLN A 62 -7.30 -12.95 4.12
C GLN A 62 -6.61 -13.64 5.30
N ASP A 63 -5.35 -14.08 5.16
CA ASP A 63 -4.57 -14.60 6.29
C ASP A 63 -4.31 -13.49 7.34
N PHE A 64 -3.95 -12.28 6.89
CA PHE A 64 -3.84 -11.12 7.79
C PHE A 64 -5.16 -10.88 8.54
N PHE A 65 -6.29 -10.84 7.83
CA PHE A 65 -7.60 -10.66 8.45
C PHE A 65 -7.91 -11.75 9.49
N LYS A 66 -7.68 -13.02 9.18
CA LYS A 66 -7.90 -14.12 10.13
C LYS A 66 -7.04 -14.01 11.38
N ARG A 67 -5.78 -13.58 11.24
CA ARG A 67 -4.85 -13.44 12.37
C ARG A 67 -5.19 -12.26 13.28
N PHE A 68 -5.70 -11.17 12.72
CA PHE A 68 -5.88 -9.91 13.43
C PHE A 68 -7.33 -9.42 13.42
N GLN A 69 -8.32 -10.30 13.21
CA GLN A 69 -9.73 -9.93 13.04
C GLN A 69 -10.23 -9.01 14.16
N ASP A 70 -10.04 -9.41 15.42
CA ASP A 70 -10.48 -8.62 16.58
C ASP A 70 -9.80 -7.24 16.64
N LYS A 71 -8.55 -7.14 16.17
CA LYS A 71 -7.81 -5.89 16.12
C LYS A 71 -8.27 -5.01 14.96
N ILE A 72 -8.49 -5.56 13.77
CA ILE A 72 -8.98 -4.81 12.58
C ILE A 72 -10.34 -4.17 12.87
N ILE A 73 -11.22 -4.86 13.58
CA ILE A 73 -12.55 -4.34 13.93
C ILE A 73 -12.42 -3.11 14.85
N ASN A 74 -11.49 -3.14 15.81
CA ASN A 74 -11.45 -2.21 16.94
C ASN A 74 -10.29 -1.19 16.90
N ASP A 75 -9.32 -1.35 16.02
CA ASP A 75 -8.09 -0.55 15.98
C ASP A 75 -7.67 -0.22 14.54
N ASP A 76 -7.67 1.07 14.23
CA ASP A 76 -7.40 1.56 12.89
C ASP A 76 -5.96 1.32 12.41
N LEU A 77 -5.00 1.06 13.31
CA LEU A 77 -3.65 0.65 12.91
C LEU A 77 -3.69 -0.62 12.05
N TYR A 78 -4.48 -1.61 12.48
CA TYR A 78 -4.60 -2.89 11.79
C TYR A 78 -5.49 -2.77 10.56
N LEU A 79 -6.52 -1.92 10.60
CA LEU A 79 -7.33 -1.59 9.43
C LEU A 79 -6.49 -0.91 8.34
N GLY A 80 -5.59 -0.01 8.71
CA GLY A 80 -4.64 0.65 7.80
C GLY A 80 -3.67 -0.35 7.18
N TYR A 81 -3.11 -1.25 7.97
CA TYR A 81 -2.23 -2.32 7.46
C TYR A 81 -2.99 -3.22 6.47
N TYR A 82 -4.23 -3.60 6.80
CA TYR A 82 -5.08 -4.37 5.90
C TYR A 82 -5.35 -3.62 4.59
N ALA A 83 -5.65 -2.32 4.67
CA ALA A 83 -5.88 -1.46 3.50
C ALA A 83 -4.66 -1.44 2.57
N HIS A 84 -3.45 -1.36 3.12
CA HIS A 84 -2.21 -1.45 2.35
C HIS A 84 -2.14 -2.76 1.56
N LEU A 85 -2.37 -3.91 2.20
CA LEU A 85 -2.26 -5.22 1.53
C LEU A 85 -3.25 -5.36 0.37
N VAL A 86 -4.47 -4.84 0.52
CA VAL A 86 -5.48 -4.86 -0.53
C VAL A 86 -5.14 -3.89 -1.65
N GLU A 87 -4.67 -2.68 -1.33
CA GLU A 87 -4.21 -1.72 -2.33
C GLU A 87 -3.06 -2.29 -3.17
N ASP A 88 -2.08 -2.94 -2.52
CA ASP A 88 -0.93 -3.52 -3.21
C ASP A 88 -1.37 -4.64 -4.17
N ALA A 89 -2.40 -5.42 -3.80
CA ALA A 89 -3.05 -6.39 -4.67
C ALA A 89 -3.74 -5.74 -5.88
N PHE A 90 -4.52 -4.68 -5.65
CA PHE A 90 -5.15 -3.91 -6.72
C PHE A 90 -4.11 -3.30 -7.66
N TYR A 91 -3.03 -2.75 -7.11
CA TYR A 91 -1.98 -2.10 -7.87
C TYR A 91 -1.23 -3.09 -8.76
N ARG A 92 -0.88 -4.28 -8.23
CA ARG A 92 -0.30 -5.35 -9.05
C ARG A 92 -1.26 -5.78 -10.15
N TYR A 93 -2.52 -6.02 -9.83
CA TYR A 93 -3.50 -6.42 -10.82
C TYR A 93 -3.67 -5.37 -11.94
N PHE A 94 -3.81 -4.10 -11.56
CA PHE A 94 -3.91 -2.98 -12.48
C PHE A 94 -2.70 -2.89 -13.44
N LEU A 95 -1.48 -2.96 -12.91
CA LEU A 95 -0.28 -2.88 -13.73
C LEU A 95 -0.11 -4.12 -14.64
N TYR A 96 -0.30 -5.33 -14.11
CA TYR A 96 -0.05 -6.56 -14.88
C TYR A 96 -1.11 -6.82 -15.95
N TYR A 97 -2.39 -6.67 -15.61
CA TYR A 97 -3.47 -7.14 -16.48
C TYR A 97 -4.19 -6.00 -17.20
N GLU A 98 -4.48 -4.89 -16.51
CA GLU A 98 -5.23 -3.81 -17.12
C GLU A 98 -4.35 -2.92 -18.01
N LYS A 99 -3.12 -2.66 -17.57
CA LYS A 99 -2.15 -1.85 -18.31
C LYS A 99 -1.19 -2.67 -19.15
N ARG A 100 -1.12 -3.99 -18.89
CA ARG A 100 -0.14 -4.90 -19.50
C ARG A 100 1.27 -4.31 -19.42
N PHE A 101 1.54 -3.65 -18.30
CA PHE A 101 2.71 -2.80 -18.09
C PHE A 101 3.97 -3.65 -17.90
N MET A 102 3.82 -4.75 -17.17
CA MET A 102 4.90 -5.71 -16.91
C MET A 102 5.20 -6.65 -18.09
N GLU A 103 4.49 -6.51 -19.21
CA GLU A 103 4.93 -7.07 -20.51
C GLU A 103 5.85 -6.10 -21.27
N LYS A 104 5.80 -4.81 -20.93
CA LYS A 104 6.44 -3.72 -21.69
C LYS A 104 7.75 -3.27 -21.06
N ILE A 105 7.89 -3.36 -19.74
CA ILE A 105 9.10 -2.95 -19.02
C ILE A 105 10.24 -3.92 -19.26
N LYS A 106 11.35 -3.39 -19.75
CA LYS A 106 12.65 -4.07 -19.82
C LYS A 106 13.47 -3.76 -18.58
N SER A 107 14.42 -4.64 -18.25
CA SER A 107 15.24 -4.50 -17.04
C SER A 107 16.03 -3.18 -16.94
N TYR A 108 16.40 -2.56 -18.07
CA TYR A 108 17.09 -1.27 -18.09
C TYR A 108 16.16 -0.07 -17.81
N GLU A 109 14.84 -0.27 -17.79
CA GLU A 109 13.84 0.78 -17.56
C GLU A 109 13.48 0.91 -16.07
N LEU A 110 14.11 0.12 -15.19
CA LEU A 110 13.90 0.18 -13.75
C LEU A 110 14.27 1.54 -13.15
N ASP A 111 15.34 2.18 -13.63
CA ASP A 111 15.72 3.52 -13.17
C ASP A 111 14.71 4.59 -13.60
N ILE A 112 14.15 4.44 -14.81
CA ILE A 112 13.07 5.31 -15.29
C ILE A 112 11.84 5.14 -14.42
N LEU A 113 11.46 3.89 -14.12
CA LEU A 113 10.33 3.60 -13.25
C LEU A 113 10.53 4.16 -11.83
N HIS A 114 11.73 4.03 -11.25
CA HIS A 114 12.04 4.63 -9.96
C HIS A 114 11.92 6.15 -10.00
N ASN A 115 12.40 6.80 -11.08
CA ASN A 115 12.26 8.24 -11.26
C ASN A 115 10.78 8.65 -11.42
N ASP A 116 9.98 7.87 -12.17
CA ASP A 116 8.55 8.15 -12.34
C ASP A 116 7.82 8.18 -11.00
N TYR A 117 8.10 7.25 -10.08
CA TYR A 117 7.49 7.31 -8.76
C TYR A 117 7.89 8.59 -7.99
N HIS A 118 9.15 9.03 -8.10
CA HIS A 118 9.59 10.28 -7.49
C HIS A 118 8.86 11.50 -8.10
N ILE A 119 8.68 11.53 -9.42
CA ILE A 119 7.88 12.57 -10.11
C ILE A 119 6.42 12.52 -9.66
N LEU A 120 5.83 11.31 -9.54
CA LEU A 120 4.46 11.13 -9.08
C LEU A 120 4.25 11.61 -7.65
N ASN A 121 5.22 11.45 -6.74
CA ASN A 121 5.12 12.04 -5.39
C ASN A 121 4.84 13.54 -5.48
N SER A 122 5.54 14.23 -6.38
CA SER A 122 5.39 15.68 -6.58
C SER A 122 4.01 16.04 -7.11
N TYR A 123 3.50 15.25 -8.05
CA TYR A 123 2.14 15.40 -8.55
C TYR A 123 1.09 15.19 -7.45
N ILE A 124 1.25 14.14 -6.65
CA ILE A 124 0.34 13.81 -5.54
C ILE A 124 0.32 14.94 -4.51
N VAL A 125 1.47 15.39 -4.04
CA VAL A 125 1.59 16.47 -3.04
C VAL A 125 0.97 17.78 -3.52
N ARG A 126 1.14 18.13 -4.81
CA ARG A 126 0.54 19.35 -5.37
C ARG A 126 -0.97 19.28 -5.50
N LYS A 127 -1.52 18.08 -5.77
CA LYS A 127 -2.94 17.90 -6.06
C LYS A 127 -3.77 17.56 -4.82
N TYR A 128 -3.20 16.83 -3.88
CA TYR A 128 -3.89 16.30 -2.72
C TYR A 128 -3.29 16.86 -1.43
N ALA A 129 -4.15 17.18 -0.46
CA ALA A 129 -3.73 17.64 0.87
C ALA A 129 -3.28 16.45 1.73
N LEU A 130 -2.10 15.90 1.42
CA LEU A 130 -1.49 14.84 2.22
C LEU A 130 -1.10 15.34 3.62
N PRO A 131 -1.15 14.49 4.65
CA PRO A 131 -0.70 14.85 5.99
C PRO A 131 0.80 15.18 5.97
N SER A 132 1.18 16.38 6.41
CA SER A 132 2.59 16.79 6.45
C SER A 132 3.40 16.09 7.56
N TYR A 133 2.72 15.37 8.45
CA TYR A 133 3.29 14.70 9.61
C TYR A 133 2.40 13.53 10.04
N LEU A 134 3.03 12.46 10.56
CA LEU A 134 2.35 11.37 11.24
C LEU A 134 2.89 11.29 12.67
N GLU A 135 1.99 11.24 13.65
CA GLU A 135 2.37 11.03 15.03
C GLU A 135 2.85 9.60 15.25
N LEU A 136 4.03 9.46 15.84
CA LEU A 136 4.59 8.15 16.19
C LEU A 136 3.74 7.48 17.28
N PRO A 137 3.33 6.21 17.10
CA PRO A 137 2.65 5.49 18.17
C PRO A 137 3.60 5.29 19.35
N LYS A 138 3.25 5.82 20.53
CA LYS A 138 4.10 5.83 21.74
C LYS A 138 4.47 4.44 22.30
N THR A 139 3.81 3.40 21.84
CA THR A 139 3.97 2.01 22.32
C THR A 139 3.93 1.02 21.16
N PHE A 140 4.44 1.40 19.98
CA PHE A 140 4.39 0.55 18.80
C PHE A 140 5.08 -0.81 19.02
N GLU A 141 6.13 -0.85 19.84
CA GLU A 141 6.90 -2.06 20.17
C GLU A 141 6.06 -3.12 20.91
N GLN A 142 4.90 -2.73 21.46
CA GLN A 142 3.96 -3.63 22.14
C GLN A 142 2.87 -4.16 21.22
N GLU A 143 2.79 -3.67 19.97
CA GLU A 143 1.78 -4.11 19.01
C GLU A 143 2.07 -5.53 18.51
N SER A 144 1.02 -6.35 18.39
CA SER A 144 1.12 -7.73 17.87
C SER A 144 1.61 -7.79 16.41
N LEU A 145 1.61 -6.66 15.68
CA LEU A 145 2.20 -6.57 14.35
C LEU A 145 3.69 -6.92 14.34
N ASN A 146 4.42 -6.68 15.44
CA ASN A 146 5.84 -7.03 15.55
C ASN A 146 6.10 -8.55 15.50
N GLU A 147 5.07 -9.39 15.63
CA GLU A 147 5.16 -10.84 15.38
C GLU A 147 5.30 -11.18 13.89
N ILE A 148 4.94 -10.27 12.98
CA ILE A 148 5.11 -10.44 11.54
C ILE A 148 6.59 -10.25 11.17
N THR A 149 7.15 -9.11 11.59
CA THR A 149 8.56 -8.75 11.38
C THR A 149 8.92 -7.53 12.24
N GLU A 150 10.21 -7.19 12.29
CA GLU A 150 10.69 -5.95 12.89
C GLU A 150 10.54 -4.78 11.90
N PHE A 151 10.09 -3.64 12.40
CA PHE A 151 9.84 -2.43 11.61
C PHE A 151 10.74 -1.25 12.03
N ASP A 152 11.30 -0.54 11.06
CA ASP A 152 12.05 0.70 11.23
C ASP A 152 11.12 1.90 11.18
N ILE A 153 10.45 2.16 12.29
CA ILE A 153 9.47 3.23 12.39
C ILE A 153 10.08 4.63 12.19
N PRO A 154 11.21 5.00 12.83
CA PRO A 154 11.81 6.30 12.59
C PRO A 154 12.15 6.51 11.10
N LYS A 155 12.73 5.50 10.45
CA LYS A 155 13.12 5.59 9.05
C LYS A 155 11.93 5.75 8.11
N ILE A 156 10.84 5.00 8.27
CA ILE A 156 9.69 5.12 7.35
C ILE A 156 9.05 6.52 7.44
N ILE A 157 9.07 7.15 8.62
CA ILE A 157 8.59 8.52 8.82
C ILE A 157 9.52 9.54 8.15
N ASP A 158 10.84 9.40 8.32
CA ASP A 158 11.81 10.27 7.66
C ASP A 158 11.76 10.11 6.13
N ASP A 159 11.66 8.88 5.64
CA ASP A 159 11.53 8.58 4.23
C ASP A 159 10.22 9.17 3.64
N TYR A 160 9.09 9.08 4.37
CA TYR A 160 7.83 9.74 3.97
C TYR A 160 7.99 11.25 3.88
N LYS A 161 8.62 11.86 4.88
CA LYS A 161 8.85 13.30 4.92
C LYS A 161 9.70 13.76 3.74
N ASN A 162 10.73 13.01 3.38
CA ASN A 162 11.57 13.32 2.22
C ASN A 162 10.78 13.20 0.91
N ASP A 163 9.96 12.16 0.76
CA ASP A 163 9.12 11.95 -0.43
C ASP A 163 8.19 13.14 -0.72
N ILE A 164 7.69 13.82 0.31
CA ILE A 164 6.74 14.93 0.15
C ILE A 164 7.41 16.31 0.07
N VAL A 165 8.72 16.40 0.32
CA VAL A 165 9.51 17.64 0.27
C VAL A 165 10.37 17.73 -0.98
N GLU A 166 10.93 16.61 -1.44
CA GLU A 166 11.76 16.56 -2.65
C GLU A 166 10.90 16.58 -3.91
N LEU A 167 10.55 17.79 -4.37
CA LEU A 167 9.64 17.98 -5.50
C LEU A 167 10.39 18.09 -6.84
N SER A 168 10.01 17.25 -7.80
CA SER A 168 10.43 17.30 -9.19
C SER A 168 9.42 18.07 -10.06
N ASN A 169 9.94 18.69 -11.13
CA ASN A 169 9.15 19.32 -12.20
C ASN A 169 9.27 18.55 -13.53
N GLU A 170 9.88 17.37 -13.51
CA GLU A 170 9.97 16.50 -14.67
C GLU A 170 8.61 15.88 -15.02
N LYS A 171 8.57 15.13 -16.12
CA LYS A 171 7.39 14.40 -16.56
C LYS A 171 7.65 12.91 -16.49
N THR A 172 6.65 12.18 -16.03
CA THR A 172 6.65 10.73 -16.04
C THR A 172 6.79 10.16 -17.46
N VAL A 173 7.34 8.95 -17.58
CA VAL A 173 7.58 8.28 -18.86
C VAL A 173 6.79 6.97 -18.97
N LEU A 174 6.94 6.08 -17.99
CA LEU A 174 6.33 4.76 -17.95
C LEU A 174 5.08 4.77 -17.08
N LEU A 175 5.21 5.20 -15.82
CA LEU A 175 4.11 5.25 -14.86
C LEU A 175 3.58 6.69 -14.76
N THR A 176 2.50 6.95 -15.49
CA THR A 176 2.01 8.32 -15.68
C THR A 176 1.01 8.80 -14.63
N GLU A 177 0.86 10.11 -14.51
CA GLU A 177 -0.15 10.76 -13.67
C GLU A 177 -1.56 10.29 -14.06
N SER A 178 -1.83 10.11 -15.35
CA SER A 178 -3.11 9.59 -15.82
C SER A 178 -3.35 8.14 -15.38
N MET A 179 -2.32 7.30 -15.35
CA MET A 179 -2.43 5.94 -14.81
C MET A 179 -2.72 5.94 -13.31
N LEU A 180 -2.08 6.85 -12.56
CA LEU A 180 -2.36 7.04 -11.14
C LEU A 180 -3.81 7.50 -10.91
N GLU A 181 -4.27 8.51 -11.65
CA GLU A 181 -5.65 8.99 -11.55
C GLU A 181 -6.68 7.90 -11.86
N GLU A 182 -6.43 7.11 -12.91
CA GLU A 182 -7.30 5.99 -13.26
C GLU A 182 -7.31 4.91 -12.18
N PHE A 183 -6.13 4.57 -11.63
CA PHE A 183 -6.01 3.61 -10.54
C PHE A 183 -6.81 4.06 -9.31
N VAL A 184 -6.62 5.31 -8.87
CA VAL A 184 -7.34 5.90 -7.74
C VAL A 184 -8.84 5.91 -8.01
N ALA A 185 -9.27 6.43 -9.17
CA ALA A 185 -10.70 6.54 -9.52
C ALA A 185 -11.40 5.18 -9.52
N LYS A 186 -10.70 4.13 -9.97
CA LYS A 186 -11.25 2.78 -10.06
C LYS A 186 -11.32 2.07 -8.71
N TYR A 187 -10.26 2.15 -7.91
CA TYR A 187 -10.09 1.27 -6.75
C TYR A 187 -10.42 1.90 -5.40
N ILE A 188 -10.47 3.24 -5.30
CA ILE A 188 -10.74 3.90 -4.01
C ILE A 188 -12.12 3.56 -3.45
N GLY A 189 -13.14 3.44 -4.32
CA GLY A 189 -14.50 3.08 -3.92
C GLY A 189 -14.58 1.62 -3.48
N VAL A 190 -13.97 0.72 -4.26
CA VAL A 190 -13.93 -0.71 -3.96
C VAL A 190 -13.24 -0.98 -2.63
N LEU A 191 -12.10 -0.31 -2.37
CA LEU A 191 -11.39 -0.45 -1.11
C LEU A 191 -12.20 0.14 0.06
N ALA A 192 -12.87 1.29 -0.12
CA ALA A 192 -13.73 1.84 0.93
C ALA A 192 -14.86 0.89 1.32
N ASP A 193 -15.51 0.25 0.34
CA ASP A 193 -16.56 -0.74 0.58
C ASP A 193 -16.00 -1.98 1.29
N GLU A 194 -14.81 -2.45 0.89
CA GLU A 194 -14.13 -3.55 1.58
C GLU A 194 -13.81 -3.21 3.04
N LEU A 195 -13.26 -2.02 3.32
CA LEU A 195 -12.92 -1.62 4.69
C LEU A 195 -14.16 -1.48 5.59
N ARG A 196 -15.32 -1.10 5.03
CA ARG A 196 -16.58 -1.12 5.78
C ARG A 196 -17.02 -2.55 6.09
N SER A 197 -16.90 -3.47 5.14
CA SER A 197 -17.28 -4.87 5.35
C SER A 197 -16.33 -5.59 6.30
N ILE A 198 -15.01 -5.39 6.17
CA ILE A 198 -14.01 -6.06 7.02
C ILE A 198 -14.17 -5.68 8.48
N ARG A 199 -14.57 -4.42 8.75
CA ARG A 199 -14.92 -3.93 10.09
C ARG A 199 -16.19 -4.58 10.67
N ASN A 200 -17.04 -5.15 9.81
CA ASN A 200 -18.19 -5.97 10.20
C ASN A 200 -17.87 -7.48 10.24
N GLY A 201 -16.60 -7.86 10.11
CA GLY A 201 -16.14 -9.23 10.29
C GLY A 201 -16.20 -10.12 9.03
N TYR A 202 -16.37 -9.54 7.84
CA TYR A 202 -16.36 -10.31 6.58
C TYR A 202 -15.69 -9.53 5.45
N SER A 203 -15.10 -10.25 4.49
CA SER A 203 -14.49 -9.67 3.29
C SER A 203 -15.40 -9.84 2.08
N ASN A 204 -15.51 -8.82 1.23
CA ASN A 204 -16.16 -8.88 -0.08
C ASN A 204 -15.21 -9.37 -1.18
N LEU A 205 -13.90 -9.41 -0.90
CA LEU A 205 -12.86 -9.68 -1.88
C LEU A 205 -12.32 -11.10 -1.76
N ASN A 206 -12.03 -11.70 -2.90
CA ASN A 206 -11.25 -12.92 -2.97
C ASN A 206 -9.79 -12.58 -3.32
N VAL A 207 -8.85 -12.99 -2.47
CA VAL A 207 -7.40 -12.75 -2.67
C VAL A 207 -6.90 -13.26 -4.03
N LEU A 208 -7.50 -14.34 -4.54
CA LEU A 208 -7.07 -14.99 -5.78
C LEU A 208 -7.50 -14.25 -7.04
N ASP A 209 -8.47 -13.34 -6.95
CA ASP A 209 -8.92 -12.52 -8.08
C ASP A 209 -7.84 -11.49 -8.48
N TYR A 210 -6.93 -11.16 -7.55
CA TYR A 210 -5.88 -10.15 -7.70
C TYR A 210 -4.46 -10.74 -7.72
N LYS A 211 -4.33 -12.06 -8.00
CA LYS A 211 -3.03 -12.71 -8.22
C LYS A 211 -2.36 -12.15 -9.49
N TRP A 212 -1.03 -12.23 -9.57
CA TRP A 212 -0.26 -11.84 -10.74
C TRP A 212 0.83 -12.86 -11.11
N GLU A 213 1.26 -12.85 -12.37
CA GLU A 213 2.29 -13.75 -12.86
C GLU A 213 3.64 -13.52 -12.16
N ASN A 214 4.26 -14.61 -11.71
CA ASN A 214 5.65 -14.59 -11.22
C ASN A 214 6.62 -14.63 -12.42
N LYS A 215 6.95 -13.45 -12.96
CA LYS A 215 7.99 -13.33 -13.99
C LYS A 215 9.37 -13.35 -13.32
N LYS A 216 10.21 -14.30 -13.76
CA LYS A 216 11.62 -14.40 -13.37
C LYS A 216 12.47 -13.36 -14.08
#